data_AF-E8U6P6-F1
#
_entry.id   AF-E8U6P6-F1
#
_cell.length_a   1.000
_cell.length_b   1.000
_cell.length_c   1.000
_cell.angle_alpha   90.00
_cell.angle_beta   90.00
_cell.angle_gamma   90.00
#
_symmetry.space_group_name_H-M   'P 1'
#
loop_
_entity.id
_entity.type
_entity.pdbx_description
1 polymer ?
#
loop_
_entity_poly.entity_id
_entity_poly.type
_entity_poly.pdbx_seq_one_letter_code
_entity_poly.pdbx_strand_id
1 'polypeptide(L)' 'MADELEGWLARLARVHGLNAHDVHAAPEERVRAFTQAVVEELAARGRLDGPQTLGCYAVRRSSEH' A
#
# COMPACT_ATOMS: atom_id res chain seq x y z
N MET A 1 6.07 17.36 -5.09
CA MET A 1 5.19 16.34 -4.52
C MET A 1 5.55 14.91 -4.94
N ALA A 2 6.06 14.66 -6.16
CA ALA A 2 6.62 13.34 -6.53
C ALA A 2 7.91 12.99 -5.76
N ASP A 3 8.77 13.99 -5.55
CA ASP A 3 10.07 13.86 -4.88
C ASP A 3 10.00 13.26 -3.46
N GLU A 4 8.95 13.56 -2.70
CA GLU A 4 8.77 13.02 -1.35
C GLU A 4 8.40 11.52 -1.36
N LEU A 5 7.55 11.10 -2.31
CA LEU A 5 7.19 9.71 -2.50
C LEU A 5 8.41 8.89 -2.97
N GLU A 6 9.18 9.44 -3.91
CA GLU A 6 10.41 8.81 -4.40
C GLU A 6 11.44 8.63 -3.28
N GLY A 7 11.65 9.67 -2.47
CA GLY A 7 12.54 9.60 -1.30
C GLY A 7 12.07 8.59 -0.25
N TRP A 8 10.77 8.51 -0.01
CA TRP A 8 10.18 7.53 0.90
C TRP A 8 10.34 6.09 0.39
N LEU A 9 10.04 5.84 -0.89
CA LEU A 9 10.21 4.52 -1.52
C LEU A 9 11.67 4.06 -1.47
N ALA A 10 12.62 4.96 -1.76
CA ALA A 10 14.05 4.67 -1.70
C ALA A 10 14.52 4.37 -0.26
N ARG A 11 13.96 5.03 0.75
CA ARG A 11 14.23 4.70 2.16
C ARG A 11 13.63 3.34 2.54
N LEU A 12 12.39 3.08 2.15
CA LEU A 12 11.70 1.84 2.44
C LEU A 12 12.43 0.63 1.83
N ALA A 13 12.86 0.72 0.57
CA ALA A 13 13.64 -0.33 -0.09
C ALA A 13 14.92 -0.68 0.70
N ARG A 14 15.65 0.34 1.19
CA ARG A 14 16.84 0.14 2.01
C ARG A 14 16.55 -0.54 3.35
N VAL A 15 15.45 -0.19 4.03
CA VAL A 15 15.02 -0.83 5.28
C VAL A 15 14.75 -2.32 5.07
N HIS A 16 14.14 -2.68 3.93
CA HIS A 16 13.89 -4.07 3.56
C HIS A 16 15.10 -4.77 2.92
N GLY A 17 16.25 -4.11 2.82
CA GLY A 17 17.46 -4.66 2.19
C GLY A 17 17.25 -5.00 0.71
N LEU A 18 16.34 -4.30 0.04
CA LEU A 18 16.05 -4.45 -1.38
C LEU A 18 16.86 -3.44 -2.18
N ASN A 19 17.45 -3.92 -3.27
CA ASN A 19 18.11 -3.11 -4.27
C ASN A 19 17.54 -3.48 -5.65
N ALA A 20 17.73 -2.60 -6.65
CA ALA A 20 17.19 -2.85 -7.99
C ALA A 20 17.88 -4.02 -8.72
N HIS A 21 19.08 -4.41 -8.30
CA HIS A 21 19.89 -5.42 -8.98
C HIS A 21 19.61 -6.85 -8.50
N ASP A 22 19.22 -7.03 -7.24
CA ASP A 22 19.08 -8.33 -6.57
C ASP A 22 17.66 -8.55 -6.03
N VAL A 23 16.68 -7.70 -6.35
CA VAL A 23 15.28 -7.88 -5.93
C VAL A 23 14.73 -9.26 -6.30
N HIS A 24 15.16 -9.81 -7.44
CA HIS A 24 14.77 -11.15 -7.89
C HIS A 24 15.38 -12.29 -7.07
N ALA A 25 16.53 -12.05 -6.44
CA ALA A 25 17.20 -13.00 -5.55
C ALA A 25 16.86 -12.75 -4.07
N ALA A 26 16.14 -11.68 -3.77
CA ALA A 26 15.74 -11.34 -2.42
C ALA A 26 14.72 -12.37 -1.88
N PRO A 27 14.75 -12.65 -0.56
CA PRO A 27 13.74 -13.50 0.06
C PRO A 27 12.32 -12.97 -0.21
N GLU A 28 11.41 -13.86 -0.60
CA GLU A 28 10.01 -13.50 -0.92
C GLU A 28 9.34 -12.73 0.22
N GLU A 29 9.66 -13.06 1.48
CA GLU A 29 9.14 -12.38 2.66
C GLU A 29 9.50 -10.89 2.67
N ARG A 30 10.72 -10.52 2.24
CA ARG A 30 11.15 -9.11 2.20
C ARG A 30 10.45 -8.34 1.08
N VAL A 31 10.33 -8.97 -0.09
CA VAL A 31 9.61 -8.39 -1.24
C VAL A 31 8.13 -8.21 -0.92
N ARG A 32 7.51 -9.20 -0.26
CA ARG A 32 6.12 -9.13 0.21
C ARG A 32 5.94 -8.00 1.22
N ALA A 33 6.81 -7.90 2.23
CA ALA A 33 6.71 -6.87 3.25
C ALA A 33 6.87 -5.45 2.65
N PHE A 34 7.82 -5.27 1.74
CA PHE A 34 7.98 -4.01 1.00
C PHE A 34 6.72 -3.68 0.17
N THR A 35 6.22 -4.65 -0.60
CA THR A 35 5.04 -4.46 -1.46
C THR A 35 3.82 -4.08 -0.63
N GLN A 36 3.61 -4.74 0.51
CA GLN A 36 2.51 -4.44 1.42
C GLN A 36 2.57 -2.98 1.91
N ALA A 37 3.73 -2.55 2.42
CA ALA A 37 3.92 -1.18 2.89
C ALA A 37 3.70 -0.13 1.78
N VAL A 38 4.15 -0.40 0.56
CA VAL A 38 3.92 0.49 -0.60
C VAL A 38 2.42 0.59 -0.93
N VAL A 39 1.70 -0.52 -0.96
CA VAL A 39 0.27 -0.54 -1.27
C VAL A 39 -0.53 0.19 -0.19
N GLU A 40 -0.22 -0.03 1.10
CA GLU A 40 -0.86 0.66 2.22
C GLU A 40 -0.69 2.18 2.14
N GLU A 41 0.53 2.64 1.87
CA GLU A 41 0.85 4.06 1.77
C GLU A 41 0.20 4.72 0.53
N LEU A 42 0.18 4.02 -0.61
CA LEU A 42 -0.51 4.53 -1.81
C LEU A 42 -2.03 4.60 -1.59
N ALA A 43 -2.61 3.64 -0.88
CA ALA A 43 -4.02 3.70 -0.47
C ALA A 43 -4.29 4.86 0.49
N ALA A 44 -3.44 5.08 1.49
CA ALA A 44 -3.54 6.21 2.43
C ALA A 44 -3.48 7.58 1.72
N ARG A 45 -2.72 7.65 0.61
CA ARG A 45 -2.63 8.82 -0.27
C ARG A 45 -3.77 8.94 -1.30
N GLY A 46 -4.75 8.01 -1.27
CA GLY A 46 -5.87 7.98 -2.21
C GLY A 46 -5.45 7.72 -3.66
N ARG A 47 -4.30 7.06 -3.86
CA ARG A 47 -3.74 6.73 -5.19
C ARG A 47 -4.07 5.31 -5.65
N LEU A 48 -4.51 4.46 -4.73
CA LEU A 48 -5.06 3.14 -5.01
C LEU A 48 -6.44 3.05 -4.37
N ASP A 49 -7.34 2.30 -5.00
CA ASP A 49 -8.53 1.78 -4.32
C ASP A 49 -8.06 0.88 -3.18
N GLY A 50 -8.10 1.42 -1.96
CA GLY A 50 -7.93 0.61 -0.75
C GLY A 50 -9.13 -0.30 -0.56
N PRO A 51 -9.05 -1.30 0.34
CA PRO A 51 -10.26 -1.92 0.85
C PRO A 51 -11.12 -0.76 1.36
N GLN A 52 -12.26 -0.56 0.72
CA GLN A 52 -13.26 0.36 1.21
C GLN A 52 -13.47 -0.05 2.65
N THR A 53 -12.94 0.73 3.61
CA THR A 53 -13.42 0.66 4.98
C THR A 53 -14.91 0.75 4.80
N LEU A 54 -15.62 -0.35 5.07
CA LEU A 54 -17.07 -0.42 5.09
C LEU A 54 -17.50 0.53 6.21
N GLY A 55 -17.41 1.83 5.95
CA GLY A 55 -17.96 2.87 6.76
C GLY A 55 -19.45 2.70 6.63
N CYS A 56 -20.04 2.04 7.63
CA CYS A 56 -21.43 2.19 8.00
C CYS A 56 -22.45 2.26 6.85
N TYR A 57 -22.35 1.39 5.84
CA TYR A 57 -23.47 1.12 4.94
C TYR A 57 -24.41 0.06 5.54
N ALA A 58 -24.84 0.30 6.78
CA ALA A 58 -26.13 -0.18 7.24
C ALA A 58 -27.14 0.97 7.05
N VAL A 59 -27.28 1.48 5.83
CA VAL A 59 -28.49 2.22 5.49
C VAL A 59 -29.58 1.15 5.42
N ARG A 60 -30.38 1.07 6.47
CA ARG A 60 -31.58 0.24 6.49
C ARG A 60 -32.36 0.59 5.23
N ARG A 61 -32.64 -0.37 4.35
CA ARG A 61 -33.72 -0.16 3.38
C ARG A 61 -34.98 0.05 4.21
N SER A 62 -35.44 1.30 4.30
CA SER A 62 -36.82 1.57 4.66
C SER A 62 -37.69 0.99 3.55
N SER A 63 -37.99 -0.30 3.67
CA SER A 63 -39.04 -0.93 2.91
C SER A 63 -40.36 -0.45 3.50
N GLU A 64 -40.77 0.76 3.15
CA GLU A 64 -42.16 1.19 3.26
C GLU A 64 -42.87 0.79 1.96
N HIS A 65 -43.46 -0.41 1.96
CA HIS A 65 -44.79 -0.69 1.40
C HIS A 65 -45.22 -2.13 1.71
#